data_AF-A0A482A6I4-F1
#
_entry.id   AF-A0A482A6I4-F1
#
_cell.length_a   1.000
_cell.length_b   1.000
_cell.length_c   1.000
_cell.angle_alpha   90.00
_cell.angle_beta   90.00
_cell.angle_gamma   90.00
#
_symmetry.space_group_name_H-M   'P 1'
#
loop_
_entity.id
_entity.type
_entity.pdbx_description
1 polymer ?
#
loop_
_entity_poly.entity_id
_entity_poly.type
_entity_poly.pdbx_seq_one_letter_code
_entity_poly.pdbx_strand_id
1 'polypeptide(L)'
;EISVLCDAEVGLIVFSNKGKLFEYSTDSCMERILERYERYSYAERQLNATDIETPGSWTLEHAKLKARLEVLLRNQRHYAGEDLDSLGMKELQNLEHQLDSALKHIRSRKNQLMHESISELQKKDKALQEQNNNLTKKVKEREKELAQRTPWEQQSHDHLNSSSFVLPHPLNSHHLGEAYPTAGDNGEVEGSSQQQQQQVMPPWM
;
A
#
# COMPACT_ATOMS: atom_id res chain seq x y z
N GLU A 1 -6.95 50.44 20.89
CA GLU A 1 -8.03 51.38 20.51
C GLU A 1 -8.56 51.08 19.11
N ILE A 2 -7.81 51.38 18.04
CA ILE A 2 -8.30 51.24 16.65
C ILE A 2 -8.83 49.84 16.29
N SER A 3 -8.23 48.75 16.77
CA SER A 3 -8.73 47.39 16.55
C SER A 3 -10.15 47.16 17.07
N VAL A 4 -10.48 47.74 18.23
CA VAL A 4 -11.80 47.62 18.89
C VAL A 4 -12.81 48.59 18.27
N LEU A 5 -12.38 49.78 17.87
CA LEU A 5 -13.25 50.81 17.29
C LEU A 5 -13.66 50.52 15.84
N CYS A 6 -12.84 49.77 15.10
CA CYS A 6 -13.02 49.53 13.67
C CYS A 6 -13.15 48.05 13.29
N ASP A 7 -13.25 47.14 14.26
CA ASP A 7 -13.24 45.68 14.09
C ASP A 7 -12.10 45.21 13.16
N ALA A 8 -10.88 45.64 13.49
CA ALA A 8 -9.71 45.53 12.61
C ALA A 8 -8.60 44.68 13.25
N GLU A 9 -8.13 43.67 12.50
CA GLU A 9 -6.94 42.90 12.88
C GLU A 9 -5.67 43.75 12.71
N VAL A 10 -5.12 44.23 13.82
CA VAL A 10 -3.89 45.03 13.84
C VAL A 10 -2.73 44.21 14.39
N GLY A 11 -1.60 44.25 13.67
CA GLY A 11 -0.28 43.84 14.14
C GLY A 11 0.69 45.02 14.12
N LEU A 12 1.55 45.13 15.13
CA LEU A 12 2.59 46.15 15.27
C LEU A 12 3.92 45.47 15.59
N ILE A 13 4.97 45.85 14.85
CA ILE A 13 6.33 45.32 14.98
C ILE A 13 7.27 46.51 15.17
N VAL A 14 8.06 46.49 16.25
CA VAL A 14 9.00 47.56 16.60
C VAL A 14 10.36 46.96 16.93
N PHE A 15 11.39 47.39 16.21
CA PHE A 15 12.78 47.05 16.51
C PHE A 15 13.44 48.21 17.27
N SER A 16 14.02 47.91 18.43
CA SER A 16 14.87 48.87 19.12
C SER A 16 16.20 49.11 18.38
N ASN A 17 16.87 50.22 18.67
CA ASN A 17 18.21 50.51 18.17
C ASN A 17 19.30 49.46 18.54
N LYS A 18 18.99 48.53 19.46
CA LYS A 18 19.84 47.37 19.82
C LYS A 18 19.38 46.06 19.18
N GLY A 19 18.50 46.11 18.18
CA GLY A 19 17.99 44.94 17.45
C GLY A 19 16.96 44.08 18.20
N LYS A 20 16.58 44.42 19.44
CA LYS A 20 15.48 43.71 20.12
C LYS A 20 14.15 43.98 19.43
N LEU A 21 13.43 42.91 19.10
CA LEU A 21 12.07 42.90 18.59
C LEU A 21 11.07 43.08 19.74
N PHE A 22 10.07 43.93 19.53
CA PHE A 22 8.86 44.06 20.31
C PHE A 22 7.66 43.97 19.37
N GLU A 23 6.66 43.19 19.75
CA GLU A 23 5.48 42.95 18.91
C GLU A 23 4.19 43.04 19.71
N TYR A 24 3.12 43.42 19.00
CA TYR A 24 1.74 43.43 19.49
C TYR A 24 0.83 42.94 18.38
N SER A 25 -0.15 42.10 18.70
CA SER A 25 -1.20 41.69 17.75
C SER A 25 -2.54 41.59 18.47
N THR A 26 -3.61 41.90 17.74
CA THR A 26 -4.97 42.03 18.31
C THR A 26 -5.46 40.72 18.95
N ASP A 27 -5.17 39.57 18.33
CA ASP A 27 -5.55 38.23 18.82
C ASP A 27 -4.37 37.40 19.33
N SER A 28 -3.24 38.03 19.70
CA SER A 28 -1.98 37.34 20.03
C SER A 28 -1.42 36.40 18.95
N CYS A 29 -1.88 36.51 17.71
CA CYS A 29 -1.50 35.65 16.58
C CYS A 29 -0.85 36.47 15.45
N MET A 30 0.40 36.90 15.67
CA MET A 30 1.17 37.68 14.69
C MET A 30 1.36 36.91 13.36
N GLU A 31 1.60 35.60 13.42
CA GLU A 31 1.78 34.74 12.26
C GLU A 31 0.59 34.78 11.29
N ARG A 32 -0.65 34.74 11.79
CA ARG A 32 -1.87 34.82 10.96
C ARG A 32 -2.02 36.16 10.26
N ILE A 33 -1.63 37.26 10.93
CA ILE A 33 -1.66 38.61 10.35
C ILE A 33 -0.59 38.74 9.26
N LEU A 34 0.62 38.24 9.52
CA LEU A 34 1.73 38.23 8.56
C LEU A 34 1.45 37.36 7.34
N GLU A 35 0.91 36.14 7.52
CA GLU A 35 0.52 35.26 6.43
C GLU A 35 -0.56 35.92 5.55
N ARG A 36 -1.57 36.53 6.18
CA ARG A 36 -2.63 37.26 5.47
C ARG A 36 -2.04 38.44 4.68
N TYR A 37 -1.13 39.20 5.28
CA TYR A 37 -0.42 40.28 4.61
C TYR A 37 0.44 39.80 3.43
N GLU A 38 1.21 38.71 3.56
CA GLU A 38 2.00 38.14 2.47
C GLU A 38 1.09 37.74 1.28
N ARG A 39 -0.04 37.06 1.56
CA ARG A 39 -1.04 36.69 0.54
C ARG A 39 -1.64 37.91 -0.18
N TYR A 40 -2.06 38.94 0.54
CA TYR A 40 -2.64 40.13 -0.08
C TYR A 40 -1.59 40.98 -0.81
N SER A 41 -0.39 41.17 -0.25
CA SER A 41 0.71 41.89 -0.93
C SER A 41 1.14 41.19 -2.22
N TYR A 42 1.08 39.85 -2.27
CA TYR A 42 1.33 39.08 -3.48
C TYR A 42 0.22 39.21 -4.54
N ALA A 43 -1.05 39.26 -4.11
CA ALA A 43 -2.19 39.49 -5.00
C ALA A 43 -2.23 40.94 -5.55
N GLU A 44 -1.91 41.93 -4.70
CA GLU A 44 -1.83 43.35 -5.08
C GLU A 44 -0.69 43.61 -6.08
N ARG A 45 0.48 42.97 -5.89
CA ARG A 45 1.58 43.03 -6.86
C ARG A 45 1.21 42.44 -8.23
N GLN A 46 0.40 41.39 -8.27
CA GLN A 46 -0.10 40.83 -9.55
C GLN A 46 -1.07 41.78 -10.26
N LEU A 47 -1.90 42.53 -9.53
CA LEU A 47 -2.81 43.51 -10.12
C LEU A 47 -2.09 44.77 -10.62
N ASN A 48 -0.99 45.15 -9.95
CA ASN A 48 -0.13 46.27 -10.34
C ASN A 48 0.94 45.88 -11.39
N ALA A 49 0.86 44.69 -11.99
CA ALA A 49 1.86 44.13 -12.91
C ALA A 49 1.81 44.73 -14.34
N THR A 50 1.69 46.04 -14.47
CA THR A 50 2.07 46.75 -15.71
C THR A 50 3.59 46.95 -15.83
N ASP A 51 4.35 46.66 -14.77
CA ASP A 51 5.81 46.63 -14.81
C ASP A 51 6.35 45.27 -14.32
N ILE A 52 6.62 44.40 -15.29
CA ILE A 52 7.59 43.30 -15.30
C ILE A 52 7.61 42.39 -14.06
N GLU A 53 7.22 41.11 -14.25
CA GLU A 53 7.65 40.01 -13.39
C GLU A 53 9.18 39.97 -13.32
N THR A 54 9.74 40.63 -12.31
CA THR A 54 11.17 40.90 -12.26
C THR A 54 11.93 39.60 -11.95
N PRO A 55 13.03 39.29 -12.66
CA PRO A 55 13.82 38.07 -12.40
C PRO A 55 14.29 37.92 -10.94
N GLY A 56 14.35 39.01 -10.18
CA GLY A 56 14.58 39.02 -8.73
C GLY A 56 13.52 38.25 -7.92
N SER A 57 12.25 38.26 -8.35
CA SER A 57 11.16 37.54 -7.69
C SER A 57 11.34 36.02 -7.81
N TRP A 58 11.53 35.53 -9.04
CA TRP A 58 11.74 34.10 -9.31
C TRP A 58 13.05 33.59 -8.72
N THR A 59 14.13 34.37 -8.75
CA THR A 59 15.41 33.98 -8.12
C THR A 59 15.32 33.91 -6.60
N LEU A 60 14.55 34.80 -5.95
CA LEU A 60 14.29 34.74 -4.51
C LEU A 60 13.44 33.52 -4.12
N GLU A 61 12.33 33.27 -4.81
CA GLU A 61 11.49 32.10 -4.53
C GLU A 61 12.21 30.77 -4.84
N HIS A 62 13.04 30.72 -5.90
CA HIS A 62 13.92 29.59 -6.17
C HIS A 62 14.96 29.38 -5.05
N ALA A 63 15.55 30.45 -4.51
CA ALA A 63 16.48 30.35 -3.37
C ALA A 63 15.77 29.86 -2.10
N LYS A 64 14.57 30.36 -1.81
CA LYS A 64 13.69 29.94 -0.70
C LYS A 64 13.30 28.46 -0.81
N LEU A 65 12.95 27.99 -2.00
CA LEU A 65 12.66 26.58 -2.28
C LEU A 65 13.92 25.71 -2.15
N LYS A 66 15.06 26.15 -2.68
CA LYS A 66 16.33 25.42 -2.58
C LYS A 66 16.77 25.24 -1.12
N ALA A 67 16.67 26.30 -0.30
CA ALA A 67 16.97 26.21 1.13
C ALA A 67 16.06 25.21 1.86
N ARG A 68 14.76 25.17 1.52
CA ARG A 68 13.82 24.16 2.05
C ARG A 68 14.22 22.73 1.64
N LEU A 69 14.62 22.53 0.38
CA LEU A 69 15.08 21.24 -0.13
C LEU A 69 16.35 20.76 0.61
N GLU A 70 17.33 21.65 0.80
CA GLU A 70 18.58 21.35 1.50
C GLU A 70 18.33 20.94 2.97
N VAL A 71 17.39 21.60 3.66
CA VAL A 71 16.96 21.20 5.02
C VAL A 71 16.27 19.83 5.02
N LEU A 72 15.36 19.57 4.07
CA LEU A 72 14.67 18.27 3.98
C LEU A 72 15.64 17.11 3.69
N LEU A 73 16.58 17.29 2.76
CA LEU A 73 17.60 16.29 2.43
C LEU A 73 18.59 16.07 3.59
N ARG A 74 18.92 17.12 4.36
CA ARG A 74 19.71 16.98 5.58
C ARG A 74 18.97 16.17 6.64
N ASN A 75 17.69 16.49 6.88
CA ASN A 75 16.86 15.75 7.83
C ASN A 75 16.68 14.27 7.41
N GLN A 76 16.50 13.99 6.11
CA GLN A 76 16.46 12.62 5.60
C GLN A 76 17.73 11.83 5.95
N ARG A 77 18.90 12.44 5.75
CA ARG A 77 20.20 11.83 6.09
C ARG A 77 20.35 11.61 7.60
N HIS A 78 19.94 12.58 8.43
CA HIS A 78 19.88 12.38 9.88
C HIS A 78 18.97 11.21 10.28
N TYR A 79 17.77 11.07 9.67
CA TYR A 79 16.88 9.91 9.92
C TYR A 79 17.46 8.58 9.44
N ALA A 80 18.38 8.59 8.45
CA ALA A 80 19.12 7.42 7.99
C ALA A 80 20.37 7.11 8.85
N GLY A 81 20.72 7.98 9.81
CA GLY A 81 21.90 7.85 10.66
C GLY A 81 23.18 8.48 10.08
N GLU A 82 23.06 9.31 9.04
CA GLU A 82 24.16 10.01 8.37
C GLU A 82 24.29 11.48 8.87
N ASP A 83 25.46 12.10 8.67
CA ASP A 83 25.79 13.50 9.01
C ASP A 83 25.58 13.93 10.49
N LEU A 84 25.46 12.96 11.40
CA LEU A 84 25.12 13.18 12.82
C LEU A 84 26.17 13.97 13.62
N ASP A 85 27.42 14.04 13.17
CA ASP A 85 28.52 14.76 13.84
C ASP A 85 28.23 16.26 14.03
N SER A 86 27.29 16.80 13.25
CA SER A 86 26.85 18.20 13.31
C SER A 86 25.78 18.49 14.38
N LEU A 87 25.21 17.45 15.01
CA LEU A 87 24.11 17.56 15.97
C LEU A 87 24.58 17.57 17.42
N GLY A 88 24.01 18.47 18.23
CA GLY A 88 24.20 18.45 19.68
C GLY A 88 23.44 17.31 20.36
N MET A 89 23.88 16.93 21.57
CA MET A 89 23.27 15.83 22.36
C MET A 89 21.73 15.93 22.48
N LYS A 90 21.20 17.14 22.69
CA LYS A 90 19.75 17.39 22.79
C LYS A 90 19.01 17.15 21.47
N GLU A 91 19.65 17.48 20.35
CA GLU A 91 19.08 17.28 19.00
C GLU A 91 19.11 15.80 18.64
N LEU A 92 20.18 15.09 19.00
CA LEU A 92 20.32 13.64 18.81
C LEU A 92 19.29 12.86 19.64
N GLN A 93 19.06 13.23 20.91
CA GLN A 93 17.99 12.65 21.74
C GLN A 93 16.58 12.92 21.15
N ASN A 94 16.36 14.11 20.60
CA ASN A 94 15.09 14.45 19.94
C ASN A 94 14.89 13.68 18.62
N LEU A 95 15.98 13.41 17.89
CA LEU A 95 15.97 12.57 16.69
C LEU A 95 15.66 11.11 17.02
N GLU A 96 16.32 10.54 18.03
CA GLU A 96 16.08 9.19 18.56
C GLU A 96 14.61 9.02 18.99
N HIS A 97 14.09 9.97 19.78
CA HIS A 97 12.70 9.93 20.25
C HIS A 97 11.68 9.97 19.11
N GLN A 98 11.92 10.80 18.08
CA GLN A 98 11.07 10.84 16.88
C GLN A 98 11.10 9.51 16.11
N LEU A 99 12.27 8.92 15.93
CA LEU A 99 12.44 7.64 15.24
C LEU A 99 11.77 6.48 15.99
N ASP A 100 11.97 6.37 17.31
CA ASP A 100 11.32 5.36 18.15
C ASP A 100 9.79 5.51 18.15
N SER A 101 9.29 6.74 18.28
CA SER A 101 7.85 7.04 18.17
C SER A 101 7.30 6.64 16.80
N ALA A 102 7.95 7.03 15.70
CA ALA A 102 7.53 6.67 14.34
C ALA A 102 7.54 5.15 14.13
N LEU A 103 8.58 4.45 14.57
CA LEU A 103 8.68 2.99 14.50
C LEU A 103 7.58 2.28 15.30
N LYS A 104 7.23 2.78 16.49
CA LYS A 104 6.10 2.28 17.29
C LYS A 104 4.77 2.43 16.54
N HIS A 105 4.51 3.59 15.93
CA HIS A 105 3.31 3.82 15.12
C HIS A 105 3.26 2.91 13.88
N ILE A 106 4.37 2.75 13.16
CA ILE A 106 4.46 1.87 11.98
C ILE A 106 4.21 0.41 12.36
N ARG A 107 4.85 -0.09 13.43
CA ARG A 107 4.64 -1.45 13.93
C ARG A 107 3.20 -1.69 14.37
N SER A 108 2.61 -0.74 15.11
CA SER A 108 1.22 -0.81 15.54
C SER A 108 0.25 -0.90 14.35
N ARG A 109 0.43 -0.03 13.34
CA ARG A 109 -0.39 -0.06 12.10
C ARG A 109 -0.19 -1.35 11.30
N LYS A 110 1.04 -1.85 11.16
CA LYS A 110 1.31 -3.13 10.48
C LYS A 110 0.62 -4.30 11.19
N ASN A 111 0.73 -4.36 12.52
CA ASN A 111 0.08 -5.41 13.31
C ASN A 111 -1.45 -5.34 13.20
N GLN A 112 -2.04 -4.14 13.27
CA GLN A 112 -3.47 -3.92 13.10
C GLN A 112 -3.98 -4.47 11.76
N LEU A 113 -3.36 -4.05 10.65
CA LEU A 113 -3.70 -4.53 9.29
C LEU A 113 -3.52 -6.05 9.14
N MET A 114 -2.51 -6.63 9.79
CA MET A 114 -2.29 -8.07 9.81
C MET A 114 -3.42 -8.81 10.57
N HIS A 115 -3.85 -8.30 11.73
CA HIS A 115 -4.96 -8.88 12.49
C HIS A 115 -6.30 -8.75 11.76
N GLU A 116 -6.54 -7.64 11.06
CA GLU A 116 -7.71 -7.45 10.19
C GLU A 116 -7.72 -8.50 9.06
N SER A 117 -6.60 -8.65 8.33
CA SER A 117 -6.45 -9.65 7.26
C SER A 117 -6.66 -11.09 7.76
N ILE A 118 -6.07 -11.46 8.90
CA ILE A 118 -6.29 -12.77 9.54
C ILE A 118 -7.77 -12.98 9.87
N SER A 119 -8.44 -11.96 10.42
CA SER A 119 -9.85 -12.03 10.80
C SER A 119 -10.77 -12.20 9.58
N GLU A 120 -10.47 -11.51 8.47
CA GLU A 120 -11.18 -11.70 7.21
C GLU A 120 -11.00 -13.11 6.63
N LEU A 121 -9.77 -13.63 6.63
CA LEU A 121 -9.47 -14.96 6.13
C LEU A 121 -10.17 -16.04 6.97
N GLN A 122 -10.14 -15.92 8.30
CA GLN A 122 -10.87 -16.82 9.20
C GLN A 122 -12.40 -16.77 8.99
N LYS A 123 -12.95 -15.60 8.63
CA LYS A 123 -14.37 -15.47 8.29
C LYS A 123 -14.71 -16.17 6.96
N LYS A 124 -13.83 -16.02 5.94
CA LYS A 124 -13.96 -16.68 4.63
C LYS A 124 -13.86 -18.21 4.77
N ASP A 125 -12.89 -18.70 5.54
CA ASP A 125 -12.69 -20.13 5.82
C ASP A 125 -13.93 -20.77 6.46
N LYS A 126 -14.47 -20.16 7.53
CA LYS A 126 -15.72 -20.62 8.18
C LYS A 126 -16.90 -20.67 7.23
N ALA A 127 -17.07 -19.66 6.38
CA ALA A 127 -18.16 -19.62 5.40
C ALA A 127 -18.01 -20.71 4.32
N LEU A 128 -16.79 -20.98 3.85
CA LEU A 128 -16.51 -22.07 2.90
C LEU A 128 -16.72 -23.45 3.56
N GLN A 129 -16.32 -23.61 4.82
CA GLN A 129 -16.54 -24.83 5.59
C GLN A 129 -18.05 -25.12 5.76
N GLU A 130 -18.86 -24.10 6.05
CA GLU A 130 -20.32 -24.22 6.11
C GLU A 130 -20.93 -24.61 4.76
N GLN A 131 -20.49 -23.98 3.66
CA GLN A 131 -20.92 -24.35 2.31
C GLN A 131 -20.56 -25.80 1.96
N ASN A 132 -19.33 -26.24 2.23
CA ASN A 132 -18.89 -27.62 2.00
C ASN A 132 -19.69 -28.64 2.84
N ASN A 133 -19.99 -28.32 4.10
CA ASN A 133 -20.84 -29.14 4.96
C ASN A 133 -22.27 -29.27 4.39
N ASN A 134 -22.83 -28.18 3.86
CA ASN A 134 -24.16 -28.17 3.26
C ASN A 134 -24.19 -28.92 1.90
N LEU A 135 -23.15 -28.82 1.08
CA LEU A 135 -23.00 -29.62 -0.14
C LEU A 135 -22.87 -31.11 0.17
N THR A 136 -22.07 -31.47 1.17
CA THR A 136 -21.89 -32.87 1.61
C THR A 136 -23.21 -33.48 2.11
N LYS A 137 -24.05 -32.71 2.81
CA LYS A 137 -25.40 -33.14 3.20
C LYS A 137 -26.28 -33.39 1.97
N LYS A 138 -26.31 -32.46 1.01
CA LYS A 138 -27.10 -32.59 -0.23
C LYS A 138 -26.67 -33.78 -1.09
N VAL A 139 -25.37 -34.07 -1.18
CA VAL A 139 -24.85 -35.26 -1.89
C VAL A 139 -25.38 -36.54 -1.23
N LYS A 140 -25.24 -36.66 0.10
CA LYS A 140 -25.73 -37.83 0.86
C LYS A 140 -27.25 -38.00 0.81
N GLU A 141 -28.00 -36.92 0.66
CA GLU A 141 -29.45 -36.95 0.45
C GLU A 141 -29.79 -37.48 -0.94
N ARG A 142 -29.16 -36.93 -1.98
CA ARG A 142 -29.33 -37.35 -3.39
C ARG A 142 -28.90 -38.80 -3.63
N GLU A 143 -27.84 -39.27 -2.98
CA GLU A 143 -27.42 -40.68 -2.99
C GLU A 143 -28.51 -41.60 -2.41
N LYS A 144 -29.17 -41.19 -1.32
CA LYS A 144 -30.30 -41.94 -0.72
C LYS A 144 -31.56 -41.89 -1.58
N GLU A 145 -31.84 -40.79 -2.26
CA GLU A 145 -32.93 -40.70 -3.25
C GLU A 145 -32.70 -41.66 -4.43
N LEU A 146 -31.48 -41.66 -4.97
CA LEU A 146 -31.08 -42.54 -6.07
C LEU A 146 -31.18 -44.02 -5.67
N ALA A 147 -30.62 -44.39 -4.51
CA ALA A 147 -30.69 -45.76 -3.98
C ALA A 147 -32.13 -46.23 -3.68
N GLN A 148 -33.06 -45.31 -3.41
CA GLN A 148 -34.48 -45.62 -3.26
C GLN A 148 -35.24 -45.70 -4.58
N ARG A 149 -34.75 -45.08 -5.67
CA ARG A 149 -35.36 -45.19 -7.01
C ARG A 149 -35.00 -46.48 -7.74
N THR A 150 -33.76 -46.96 -7.60
CA THR A 150 -33.24 -48.12 -8.37
C THR A 150 -34.15 -49.35 -8.31
N PRO A 151 -34.74 -49.74 -7.14
CA PRO A 151 -35.65 -50.89 -7.06
C PRO A 151 -36.95 -50.73 -7.87
N TRP A 152 -37.48 -49.51 -8.01
CA TRP A 152 -38.73 -49.26 -8.74
C TRP A 152 -38.50 -49.20 -10.26
N GLU A 153 -37.37 -48.64 -10.69
CA GLU A 153 -37.02 -48.57 -12.12
C GLU A 153 -36.73 -49.98 -12.69
N GLN A 154 -36.14 -50.89 -11.90
CA GLN A 154 -35.95 -52.29 -12.30
C GLN A 154 -37.28 -53.06 -12.51
N GLN A 155 -38.25 -52.93 -11.59
CA GLN A 155 -39.57 -53.55 -11.80
C GLN A 155 -40.35 -52.98 -13.00
N SER A 156 -40.12 -51.71 -13.37
CA SER A 156 -40.78 -51.10 -14.52
C SER A 156 -40.22 -51.57 -15.87
N HIS A 157 -38.96 -52.04 -15.92
CA HIS A 157 -38.33 -52.51 -17.15
C HIS A 157 -38.60 -53.99 -17.48
N ASP A 158 -38.87 -54.84 -16.47
CA ASP A 158 -39.16 -56.27 -16.66
C ASP A 158 -40.50 -56.55 -17.40
N HIS A 159 -41.32 -55.53 -17.65
CA HIS A 159 -42.60 -55.68 -18.33
C HIS A 159 -42.62 -55.29 -19.83
N LEU A 160 -41.55 -54.68 -20.38
CA LEU A 160 -41.54 -54.20 -21.77
C LEU A 160 -40.17 -54.27 -22.49
N ASN A 161 -39.53 -55.45 -22.56
CA ASN A 161 -38.96 -55.93 -23.84
C ASN A 161 -38.45 -57.38 -23.76
N SER A 162 -39.19 -58.31 -24.38
CA SER A 162 -38.68 -59.64 -24.70
C SER A 162 -38.56 -59.79 -26.21
N SER A 163 -37.38 -59.46 -26.77
CA SER A 163 -37.05 -59.81 -28.16
C SER A 163 -35.54 -59.81 -28.45
N SER A 164 -35.05 -61.00 -28.80
CA SER A 164 -33.90 -61.29 -29.68
C SER A 164 -32.47 -60.80 -29.33
N PHE A 165 -31.68 -61.73 -28.78
CA PHE A 165 -30.47 -62.29 -29.42
C PHE A 165 -29.45 -61.35 -30.08
N VAL A 166 -28.25 -61.16 -29.48
CA VAL A 166 -26.90 -61.48 -30.06
C VAL A 166 -25.84 -61.59 -28.93
N LEU A 167 -25.02 -62.65 -28.93
CA LEU A 167 -23.65 -62.76 -28.36
C LEU A 167 -22.69 -62.98 -29.57
N PRO A 168 -21.38 -62.64 -29.61
CA PRO A 168 -20.34 -62.58 -28.56
C PRO A 168 -19.59 -61.20 -28.54
N HIS A 169 -18.35 -60.95 -28.08
CA HIS A 169 -17.17 -61.73 -27.59
C HIS A 169 -16.35 -60.84 -26.61
N PRO A 170 -15.65 -61.38 -25.59
CA PRO A 170 -14.72 -60.60 -24.74
C PRO A 170 -13.36 -60.36 -25.42
N LEU A 171 -12.64 -59.27 -25.09
CA LEU A 171 -11.17 -59.23 -24.85
C LEU A 171 -10.60 -57.82 -24.59
N ASN A 172 -9.35 -57.82 -24.09
CA ASN A 172 -8.35 -56.75 -24.07
C ASN A 172 -8.50 -55.57 -23.09
N SER A 173 -7.92 -55.75 -21.89
CA SER A 173 -7.20 -54.68 -21.22
C SER A 173 -5.87 -54.46 -21.95
N HIS A 174 -5.68 -53.29 -22.58
CA HIS A 174 -4.38 -52.87 -23.10
C HIS A 174 -3.79 -51.76 -22.23
N HIS A 175 -2.67 -52.09 -21.61
CA HIS A 175 -1.70 -51.10 -21.14
C HIS A 175 -1.21 -50.30 -22.36
N LEU A 176 -1.27 -48.98 -22.30
CA LEU A 176 -0.44 -48.15 -23.16
C LEU A 176 -0.03 -46.87 -22.42
N GLY A 177 1.21 -46.87 -21.96
CA GLY A 177 1.93 -45.63 -21.71
C GLY A 177 2.66 -45.26 -22.99
N GLU A 178 2.54 -44.01 -23.44
CA GLU A 178 3.34 -43.48 -24.53
C GLU A 178 4.14 -42.27 -24.06
N ALA A 179 5.45 -42.44 -24.08
CA ALA A 179 6.41 -41.34 -24.14
C ALA A 179 6.73 -41.06 -25.61
N TYR A 180 6.77 -39.80 -25.98
CA TYR A 180 7.15 -39.31 -27.31
C TYR A 180 7.75 -37.87 -27.14
N PRO A 181 8.56 -37.36 -28.08
CA PRO A 181 9.91 -37.88 -28.32
C PRO A 181 10.97 -36.77 -28.48
N THR A 182 12.23 -37.05 -28.17
CA THR A 182 13.36 -36.23 -28.64
C THR A 182 13.99 -36.86 -29.87
N ALA A 183 13.58 -36.39 -31.06
CA ALA A 183 14.41 -36.48 -32.25
C ALA A 183 15.42 -35.32 -32.20
N GLY A 184 16.71 -35.60 -32.40
CA GLY A 184 17.76 -34.58 -32.35
C GLY A 184 18.03 -33.93 -33.70
N ASP A 185 18.94 -32.96 -33.73
CA ASP A 185 20.11 -33.02 -34.63
C ASP A 185 21.26 -32.13 -34.14
N ASN A 186 22.48 -32.49 -34.55
CA ASN A 186 23.78 -31.80 -34.58
C ASN A 186 23.96 -30.36 -34.05
N GLY A 187 25.12 -30.11 -33.43
CA GLY A 187 25.70 -28.77 -33.30
C GLY A 187 26.80 -28.65 -32.24
N GLU A 188 28.04 -28.39 -32.66
CA GLU A 188 29.20 -28.15 -31.77
C GLU A 188 29.17 -26.74 -31.14
N VAL A 189 30.08 -26.54 -30.16
CA VAL A 189 30.80 -25.29 -29.78
C VAL A 189 30.75 -24.98 -28.27
N GLU A 190 31.93 -24.68 -27.72
CA GLU A 190 32.22 -24.32 -26.33
C GLU A 190 31.60 -22.97 -25.91
N GLY A 191 31.30 -22.79 -24.62
CA GLY A 191 30.81 -21.49 -24.14
C GLY A 191 30.43 -21.40 -22.66
N SER A 192 31.44 -21.32 -21.79
CA SER A 192 31.44 -20.63 -20.47
C SER A 192 30.12 -20.07 -19.90
N SER A 193 29.71 -20.54 -18.71
CA SER A 193 29.45 -19.74 -17.47
C SER A 193 28.55 -20.49 -16.48
N GLN A 194 29.12 -21.01 -15.38
CA GLN A 194 28.33 -21.45 -14.23
C GLN A 194 27.89 -20.23 -13.41
N GLN A 195 26.59 -19.90 -13.43
CA GLN A 195 25.99 -19.01 -12.43
C GLN A 195 24.94 -19.81 -11.64
N GLN A 196 25.36 -20.34 -10.49
CA GLN A 196 24.51 -21.19 -9.66
C GLN A 196 23.48 -20.33 -8.91
N GLN A 197 22.22 -20.46 -9.32
CA GLN A 197 21.11 -19.67 -8.80
C GLN A 197 20.67 -20.20 -7.42
N GLN A 198 21.27 -19.68 -6.34
CA GLN A 198 20.84 -19.98 -4.97
C GLN A 198 19.51 -19.27 -4.69
N GLN A 199 18.42 -20.03 -4.51
CA GLN A 199 17.18 -19.52 -3.94
C GLN A 199 17.35 -19.29 -2.44
N VAL A 200 17.66 -18.05 -2.06
CA VAL A 200 17.60 -17.60 -0.66
C VAL A 200 16.24 -16.94 -0.44
N MET A 201 15.42 -17.49 0.46
CA MET A 201 14.17 -16.85 0.86
C MET A 201 14.42 -15.61 1.75
N PRO A 202 13.62 -14.54 1.61
CA PRO A 202 13.79 -13.30 2.39
C PRO A 202 13.46 -13.49 3.89
N PRO A 203 14.08 -12.69 4.78
CA PRO A 203 14.11 -12.90 6.24
C PRO A 203 12.82 -12.47 6.98
N TRP A 204 11.66 -12.64 6.37
CA TRP A 204 10.34 -12.38 6.99
C TRP A 204 9.27 -13.42 6.64
N MET A 205 9.64 -14.51 5.97
CA MET A 205 8.89 -15.78 6.00
C MET A 205 9.34 -16.63 7.18
#